data_AF-A0A2W6Q5V7-F1
#
_entry.id   AF-A0A2W6Q5V7-F1
#
_cell.length_a   1.000
_cell.length_b   1.000
_cell.length_c   1.000
_cell.angle_alpha   90.00
_cell.angle_beta   90.00
_cell.angle_gamma   90.00
#
_symmetry.space_group_name_H-M   'P 1'
#
loop_
_entity.id
_entity.type
_entity.pdbx_description
1 polymer ?
#
loop_
_entity_poly.entity_id
_entity_poly.type
_entity_poly.pdbx_seq_one_letter_code
_entity_poly.pdbx_strand_id
1 'polypeptide(L)'
;MSNTVVRGLEAILSGGADFINFEEGKPMTMLFIDWFEDLFGIREHYEAALTPKYIRCPGKNICPLCKANPSRYPALRIKFRVYDPVEKKVKFVSLAKSHVQKLNQEFNLNGCDPTKNFVTLYRTGKGASDTAYSARRYVTNPEAGKPVLEFPTQELIDQMPDITPQVIPHSPDEIAAFMQILVVGAHIQTNIYNKAPQSVKSAYEQEGVPVIQRKLPF
;
A
#
# COMPACT_ATOMS: atom_id res chain seq x y z
N MET A 1 -4.31 -23.53 16.03
CA MET A 1 -2.89 -23.31 16.38
C MET A 1 -2.28 -22.51 15.24
N SER A 2 -1.94 -21.23 15.45
CA SER A 2 -1.39 -20.35 14.41
C SER A 2 0.11 -20.20 14.62
N ASN A 3 0.91 -21.00 13.89
CA ASN A 3 2.36 -20.87 13.88
C ASN A 3 2.78 -20.09 12.63
N THR A 4 2.73 -18.76 12.70
CA THR A 4 3.27 -17.84 11.68
C THR A 4 4.75 -17.57 11.97
N VAL A 5 5.58 -18.62 11.98
CA VAL A 5 7.04 -18.43 12.00
C VAL A 5 7.52 -18.43 10.56
N VAL A 6 7.66 -17.24 9.97
CA VAL A 6 8.28 -17.04 8.65
C VAL A 6 9.80 -16.93 8.84
N ARG A 7 10.59 -17.76 8.15
CA ARG A 7 12.06 -17.76 8.20
C ARG A 7 12.64 -17.52 6.81
N GLY A 8 13.70 -16.71 6.73
CA GLY A 8 14.43 -16.40 5.49
C GLY A 8 14.22 -14.94 5.05
N LEU A 9 15.30 -14.24 4.67
CA LEU A 9 15.26 -12.83 4.27
C LEU A 9 14.29 -12.61 3.11
N GLU A 10 14.28 -13.51 2.13
CA GLU A 10 13.37 -13.43 0.99
C GLU A 10 11.91 -13.67 1.38
N ALA A 11 11.60 -14.58 2.32
CA ALA A 11 10.25 -14.79 2.84
C ALA A 11 9.77 -13.64 3.76
N ILE A 12 10.71 -12.97 4.44
CA ILE A 12 10.47 -11.77 5.26
C ILE A 12 10.24 -10.54 4.36
N LEU A 13 10.91 -10.47 3.21
CA LEU A 13 10.76 -9.39 2.23
C LEU A 13 9.61 -9.64 1.22
N SER A 14 9.29 -10.91 0.91
CA SER A 14 8.19 -11.34 0.03
C SER A 14 6.85 -11.47 0.75
N GLY A 15 6.80 -11.16 2.06
CA GLY A 15 5.54 -10.99 2.81
C GLY A 15 4.65 -9.87 2.26
N GLY A 16 5.12 -9.07 1.31
CA GLY A 16 4.28 -8.25 0.45
C GLY A 16 3.67 -9.11 -0.64
N ALA A 17 2.37 -9.41 -0.56
CA ALA A 17 1.59 -9.79 -1.73
C ALA A 17 1.95 -8.84 -2.90
N ASP A 18 2.12 -9.38 -4.12
CA ASP A 18 2.39 -8.57 -5.32
C ASP A 18 1.18 -7.69 -5.64
N PHE A 19 1.10 -6.55 -4.96
CA PHE A 19 0.06 -5.56 -5.19
C PHE A 19 0.40 -4.75 -6.43
N ILE A 20 -0.56 -4.61 -7.33
CA ILE A 20 -0.45 -3.69 -8.45
C ILE A 20 -0.37 -2.26 -7.91
N ASN A 21 0.70 -1.58 -8.29
CA ASN A 21 0.80 -0.13 -8.15
C ASN A 21 0.38 0.53 -9.47
N PHE A 22 -0.84 1.05 -9.53
CA PHE A 22 -1.30 1.81 -10.68
C PHE A 22 -0.61 3.16 -10.74
N GLU A 23 -0.07 3.55 -11.89
CA GLU A 23 0.57 4.86 -12.09
C GLU A 23 -0.22 5.70 -13.07
N GLU A 24 -0.25 7.02 -12.82
CA GLU A 24 -0.87 7.96 -13.76
C GLU A 24 -0.18 7.89 -15.12
N GLY A 25 -0.98 7.86 -16.20
CA GLY A 25 -0.47 7.77 -17.57
C GLY A 25 0.05 6.38 -17.97
N LYS A 26 0.03 5.38 -17.07
CA LYS A 26 0.42 3.99 -17.36
C LYS A 26 -0.81 3.07 -17.23
N PRO A 27 -1.66 3.00 -18.27
CA PRO A 27 -2.84 2.14 -18.21
C PRO A 27 -2.43 0.67 -18.16
N MET A 28 -3.17 -0.12 -17.38
CA MET A 28 -2.90 -1.54 -17.21
C MET A 28 -4.11 -2.36 -17.65
N THR A 29 -3.89 -3.35 -18.49
CA THR A 29 -4.94 -4.28 -18.92
C THR A 29 -4.88 -5.55 -18.10
N MET A 30 -6.01 -5.98 -17.56
CA MET A 30 -6.10 -7.13 -16.68
C MET A 30 -7.47 -7.82 -16.79
N LEU A 31 -7.53 -9.07 -16.34
CA LEU A 31 -8.78 -9.79 -16.12
C LEU A 31 -9.04 -9.82 -14.61
N PHE A 32 -10.24 -9.44 -14.18
CA PHE A 32 -10.58 -9.50 -12.77
C PHE A 32 -10.88 -10.95 -12.41
N ILE A 33 -10.33 -11.43 -11.30
CA ILE A 33 -10.62 -12.79 -10.81
C ILE A 33 -11.74 -12.69 -9.78
N ASP A 34 -11.54 -11.85 -8.76
CA ASP A 34 -12.56 -11.62 -7.76
C ASP A 34 -13.38 -10.39 -8.14
N TRP A 35 -14.69 -10.57 -8.31
CA TRP A 35 -15.66 -9.47 -8.48
C TRP A 35 -17.03 -9.90 -7.96
N PHE A 36 -17.99 -8.97 -7.91
CA PHE A 36 -19.34 -9.23 -7.39
C PHE A 36 -19.33 -9.79 -5.95
N GLU A 37 -19.69 -11.06 -5.77
CA GLU A 37 -19.76 -11.74 -4.48
C GLU A 37 -18.40 -12.15 -3.92
N ASP A 38 -17.37 -12.21 -4.77
CA ASP A 38 -16.01 -12.61 -4.38
C ASP A 38 -15.15 -11.44 -3.86
N LEU A 39 -15.70 -10.22 -3.82
CA LEU A 39 -14.97 -9.06 -3.32
C LEU A 39 -14.79 -9.09 -1.80
N PHE A 40 -13.53 -9.02 -1.35
CA PHE A 40 -13.22 -8.95 0.08
C PHE A 40 -12.95 -7.51 0.54
N GLY A 41 -13.60 -7.12 1.63
CA GLY A 41 -13.40 -5.83 2.29
C GLY A 41 -12.72 -5.99 3.65
N ILE A 42 -11.70 -5.17 3.92
CA ILE A 42 -11.05 -5.09 5.23
C ILE A 42 -10.91 -3.63 5.65
N ARG A 43 -11.09 -3.36 6.94
CA ARG A 43 -10.84 -2.04 7.52
C ARG A 43 -9.38 -1.93 7.92
N GLU A 44 -8.69 -0.89 7.48
CA GLU A 44 -7.27 -0.69 7.74
C GLU A 44 -7.00 0.70 8.34
N HIS A 45 -6.17 0.73 9.37
CA HIS A 45 -5.51 1.95 9.83
C HIS A 45 -4.27 2.17 8.98
N TYR A 46 -4.08 3.39 8.49
CA TYR A 46 -2.80 3.81 7.92
C TYR A 46 -2.06 4.66 8.94
N GLU A 47 -0.91 4.21 9.40
CA GLU A 47 -0.05 4.94 10.31
C GLU A 47 1.37 4.92 9.75
N ALA A 48 1.82 6.06 9.22
CA ALA A 48 3.11 6.17 8.53
C ALA A 48 4.30 5.80 9.44
N ALA A 49 4.13 5.99 10.76
CA ALA A 49 5.13 5.64 11.75
C ALA A 49 5.19 4.12 12.03
N LEU A 50 4.09 3.37 11.85
CA LEU A 50 4.03 1.94 12.18
C LEU A 50 4.73 1.08 11.14
N THR A 51 5.24 -0.05 11.62
CA THR A 51 5.72 -1.16 10.79
C THR A 51 4.94 -2.41 11.19
N PRO A 52 4.00 -2.90 10.36
CA PRO A 52 3.63 -2.38 9.05
C PRO A 52 2.84 -1.07 9.10
N LYS A 53 2.93 -0.26 8.03
CA LYS A 53 2.21 1.04 7.92
C LYS A 53 0.69 0.89 7.85
N TYR A 54 0.22 -0.29 7.43
CA TYR A 54 -1.19 -0.61 7.31
C TYR A 54 -1.54 -1.72 8.31
N ILE A 55 -2.43 -1.40 9.25
CA ILE A 55 -2.89 -2.33 10.27
C ILE A 55 -4.34 -2.71 10.01
N ARG A 56 -4.58 -3.98 9.70
CA ARG A 56 -5.92 -4.56 9.54
C ARG A 56 -6.65 -4.60 10.88
N CYS A 57 -7.76 -3.88 10.95
CA CYS A 57 -8.51 -3.62 12.16
C CYS A 57 -9.45 -4.78 12.50
N PRO A 58 -9.36 -5.39 13.70
CA PRO A 58 -10.26 -6.45 14.15
C PRO A 58 -11.64 -5.95 14.60
N GLY A 59 -11.85 -4.63 14.59
CA GLY A 59 -13.12 -3.99 14.95
C GLY A 59 -12.97 -2.93 16.03
N LYS A 60 -13.82 -1.89 15.97
CA LYS A 60 -13.71 -0.69 16.81
C LYS A 60 -13.65 -0.97 18.31
N ASN A 61 -14.39 -1.98 18.79
CA ASN A 61 -14.52 -2.27 20.21
C ASN A 61 -13.28 -2.96 20.80
N ILE A 62 -12.52 -3.68 19.97
CA ILE A 62 -11.39 -4.50 20.42
C ILE A 62 -10.04 -4.01 19.89
N CYS A 63 -10.02 -3.17 18.85
CA CYS A 63 -8.80 -2.64 18.26
C CYS A 63 -8.10 -1.62 19.19
N PRO A 64 -6.85 -1.86 19.62
CA PRO A 64 -6.09 -0.91 20.44
C PRO A 64 -5.88 0.46 19.76
N LEU A 65 -5.66 0.49 18.44
CA LEU A 65 -5.52 1.75 17.68
C LEU A 65 -6.83 2.55 17.64
N CYS A 66 -8.00 1.89 17.53
CA CYS A 66 -9.28 2.58 17.62
C CYS A 66 -9.51 3.19 19.00
N LYS A 67 -9.07 2.52 20.07
CA LYS A 67 -9.17 3.05 21.44
C LYS A 67 -8.24 4.23 21.66
N ALA A 68 -7.02 4.17 21.11
CA ALA A 68 -6.04 5.26 21.21
C ALA A 68 -6.46 6.50 20.40
N ASN A 69 -7.09 6.31 19.24
CA ASN A 69 -7.53 7.40 18.35
C ASN A 69 -9.01 7.26 17.93
N PRO A 70 -9.98 7.54 18.83
CA PRO A 70 -11.41 7.32 18.56
C PRO A 70 -11.97 8.11 17.38
N SER A 71 -11.36 9.26 17.05
CA SER A 71 -11.75 10.12 15.93
C SER A 71 -11.27 9.61 14.57
N ARG A 72 -10.27 8.71 14.54
CA ARG A 72 -9.66 8.21 13.31
C ARG A 72 -10.18 6.82 12.97
N TYR A 73 -11.29 6.80 12.23
CA TYR A 73 -11.91 5.55 11.81
C TYR A 73 -11.08 4.86 10.70
N PRO A 74 -10.85 3.54 10.76
CA PRO A 74 -10.10 2.84 9.74
C PRO A 74 -10.82 2.86 8.39
N ALA A 75 -10.04 3.08 7.33
CA ALA A 75 -10.54 3.14 5.98
C ALA A 75 -10.95 1.75 5.50
N LEU A 76 -12.07 1.65 4.79
CA LEU A 76 -12.45 0.40 4.13
C LEU A 76 -11.63 0.26 2.83
N ARG A 77 -10.85 -0.81 2.75
CA ARG A 77 -10.08 -1.21 1.58
C ARG A 77 -10.67 -2.48 1.02
N ILE A 78 -10.91 -2.49 -0.29
CA ILE A 78 -11.37 -3.66 -1.02
C ILE A 78 -10.14 -4.28 -1.66
N LYS A 79 -9.93 -5.58 -1.38
CA LYS A 79 -8.82 -6.35 -1.93
C LYS A 79 -9.36 -7.45 -2.82
N PHE A 80 -8.73 -7.64 -3.97
CA PHE A 80 -9.13 -8.65 -4.96
C PHE A 80 -7.94 -9.07 -5.80
N ARG A 81 -8.03 -10.25 -6.42
CA ARG A 81 -7.07 -10.79 -7.36
C ARG A 81 -7.43 -10.36 -8.79
N VAL A 82 -6.40 -10.14 -9.58
CA VAL A 82 -6.50 -9.92 -11.01
C VAL A 82 -5.42 -10.71 -11.72
N TYR A 83 -5.68 -11.13 -12.94
CA TYR A 83 -4.70 -11.71 -13.82
C TYR A 83 -4.10 -10.63 -14.72
N ASP A 84 -2.78 -10.50 -14.69
CA ASP A 84 -1.98 -9.68 -15.57
C ASP A 84 -1.55 -10.51 -16.80
N PRO A 85 -2.11 -10.25 -17.99
CA PRO A 85 -1.82 -11.00 -19.20
C PRO A 85 -0.45 -10.67 -19.81
N VAL A 86 0.18 -9.56 -19.41
CA VAL A 86 1.53 -9.20 -19.89
C VAL A 86 2.58 -10.01 -19.15
N GLU A 87 2.44 -10.11 -17.82
CA GLU A 87 3.35 -10.89 -16.98
C GLU A 87 2.93 -12.35 -16.80
N LYS A 88 1.73 -12.71 -17.26
CA LYS A 88 1.12 -14.04 -17.09
C LYS A 88 1.06 -14.48 -15.63
N LYS A 89 0.68 -13.56 -14.73
CA LYS A 89 0.66 -13.77 -13.28
C LYS A 89 -0.62 -13.24 -12.64
N VAL A 90 -1.02 -13.88 -11.55
CA VAL A 90 -2.05 -13.34 -10.65
C VAL A 90 -1.42 -12.35 -9.69
N LYS A 91 -2.01 -11.17 -9.58
CA LYS A 91 -1.58 -10.07 -8.71
C LYS A 91 -2.74 -9.64 -7.82
N PHE A 92 -2.42 -8.94 -6.74
CA PHE A 92 -3.41 -8.37 -5.84
C PHE A 92 -3.67 -6.91 -6.16
N VAL A 93 -4.89 -6.45 -5.92
CA VAL A 93 -5.26 -5.05 -6.01
C VAL A 93 -5.86 -4.64 -4.68
N SER A 94 -5.58 -3.42 -4.24
CA SER A 94 -6.21 -2.78 -3.08
C SER A 94 -6.74 -1.41 -3.49
N LEU A 95 -8.05 -1.22 -3.44
CA LEU A 95 -8.71 0.04 -3.79
C LEU A 95 -9.63 0.53 -2.67
N ALA A 96 -9.90 1.84 -2.67
CA ALA A 96 -10.94 2.40 -1.79
C ALA A 96 -12.33 2.00 -2.31
N LYS A 97 -13.32 1.95 -1.40
CA LYS A 97 -14.72 1.69 -1.77
C LYS A 97 -15.21 2.60 -2.91
N SER A 98 -14.91 3.90 -2.85
CA SER A 98 -15.33 4.87 -3.87
C SER A 98 -14.78 4.54 -5.26
N HIS A 99 -13.53 4.07 -5.34
CA HIS A 99 -12.91 3.65 -6.61
C HIS A 99 -13.58 2.39 -7.17
N VAL A 100 -13.84 1.38 -6.32
CA VAL A 100 -14.57 0.17 -6.72
C VAL A 100 -15.98 0.48 -7.19
N GLN A 101 -16.70 1.38 -6.49
CA GLN A 101 -18.03 1.82 -6.90
C GLN A 101 -18.04 2.48 -8.27
N LYS A 102 -17.05 3.36 -8.53
CA LYS A 102 -16.91 4.00 -9.83
C LYS A 102 -16.61 2.99 -10.94
N LEU A 103 -15.68 2.07 -10.71
CA LEU A 103 -15.37 0.99 -11.66
C LEU A 103 -16.61 0.15 -11.96
N ASN A 104 -17.38 -0.23 -10.94
CA ASN A 104 -18.61 -0.99 -11.12
C ASN A 104 -19.67 -0.23 -11.93
N GLN A 105 -19.82 1.08 -11.72
CA GLN A 105 -20.71 1.92 -12.54
C GLN A 105 -20.27 1.91 -14.01
N GLU A 106 -18.98 2.07 -14.27
CA GLU A 106 -18.45 2.05 -15.64
C GLU A 106 -18.59 0.68 -16.30
N PHE A 107 -18.39 -0.42 -15.57
CA PHE A 107 -18.63 -1.78 -16.07
C PHE A 107 -20.09 -1.99 -16.45
N ASN A 108 -21.04 -1.56 -15.60
CA ASN A 108 -22.47 -1.68 -15.87
C ASN A 108 -22.90 -0.82 -17.07
N LEU A 109 -22.45 0.44 -17.15
CA LEU A 109 -22.77 1.34 -18.26
C LEU A 109 -22.29 0.79 -19.61
N ASN A 110 -21.16 0.10 -19.61
CA ASN A 110 -20.57 -0.50 -20.82
C ASN A 110 -21.02 -1.95 -21.07
N GLY A 111 -21.91 -2.50 -20.23
CA GLY A 111 -22.33 -3.91 -20.33
C GLY A 111 -21.15 -4.90 -20.26
N CYS A 112 -20.12 -4.57 -19.48
CA CYS A 112 -18.86 -5.29 -19.43
C CYS A 112 -18.75 -6.07 -18.12
N ASP A 113 -18.72 -7.40 -18.20
CA ASP A 113 -18.36 -8.26 -17.07
C ASP A 113 -16.83 -8.36 -16.98
N PRO A 114 -16.19 -7.78 -15.95
CA PRO A 114 -14.72 -7.73 -15.83
C PRO A 114 -14.10 -9.09 -15.50
N THR A 115 -14.91 -10.08 -15.10
CA THR A 115 -14.47 -11.47 -14.85
C THR A 115 -14.40 -12.30 -16.13
N LYS A 116 -15.07 -11.83 -17.19
CA LYS A 116 -15.13 -12.52 -18.50
C LYS A 116 -14.38 -11.78 -19.59
N ASN A 117 -14.05 -10.51 -19.37
CA ASN A 117 -13.43 -9.66 -20.36
C ASN A 117 -12.21 -8.97 -19.76
N PHE A 118 -11.13 -8.93 -20.53
CA PHE A 118 -10.02 -8.04 -20.23
C PHE A 118 -10.51 -6.59 -20.21
N VAL A 119 -10.08 -5.85 -19.20
CA VAL A 119 -10.37 -4.43 -19.01
C VAL A 119 -9.08 -3.66 -18.83
N THR A 120 -9.00 -2.49 -19.45
CA THR A 120 -7.89 -1.55 -19.28
C THR A 120 -8.28 -0.51 -18.24
N LEU A 121 -7.54 -0.49 -17.13
CA LEU A 121 -7.68 0.52 -16.09
C LEU A 121 -6.77 1.72 -16.38
N TYR A 122 -7.32 2.90 -16.24
CA TYR A 122 -6.65 4.19 -16.36
C TYR A 122 -6.67 4.87 -14.99
N ARG A 123 -5.52 5.33 -14.54
CA ARG A 123 -5.39 6.18 -13.35
C ARG A 123 -5.12 7.61 -13.77
N THR A 124 -5.80 8.55 -13.12
CA THR A 124 -5.49 9.99 -13.14
C THR A 124 -5.21 10.47 -11.72
N GLY A 125 -4.37 11.49 -11.57
CA GLY A 125 -3.96 12.03 -10.26
C GLY A 125 -2.91 11.20 -9.55
N LYS A 126 -2.14 11.86 -8.66
CA LYS A 126 -0.98 11.27 -7.97
C LYS A 126 -1.16 11.18 -6.45
N GLY A 127 -2.01 12.01 -5.87
CA GLY A 127 -2.26 12.10 -4.43
C GLY A 127 -3.53 11.38 -3.98
N ALA A 128 -3.71 11.30 -2.66
CA ALA A 128 -4.87 10.63 -2.07
C ALA A 128 -6.21 11.33 -2.39
N SER A 129 -6.19 12.64 -2.62
CA SER A 129 -7.38 13.48 -2.84
C SER A 129 -7.80 13.62 -4.30
N ASP A 130 -6.89 13.43 -5.25
CA ASP A 130 -7.08 13.63 -6.69
C ASP A 130 -7.00 12.31 -7.49
N THR A 131 -6.62 11.20 -6.86
CA THR A 131 -6.57 9.90 -7.56
C THR A 131 -7.98 9.43 -7.94
N ALA A 132 -8.17 9.21 -9.23
CA ALA A 132 -9.36 8.59 -9.80
C ALA A 132 -8.97 7.44 -10.74
N TYR A 133 -9.88 6.47 -10.83
CA TYR A 133 -9.76 5.35 -11.75
C TYR A 133 -10.90 5.38 -12.76
N SER A 134 -10.63 4.92 -13.97
CA SER A 134 -11.65 4.52 -14.94
C SER A 134 -11.22 3.22 -15.61
N ALA A 135 -12.17 2.48 -16.17
CA ALA A 135 -11.93 1.25 -16.88
C ALA A 135 -12.71 1.22 -18.18
N ARG A 136 -12.10 0.58 -19.18
CA ARG A 136 -12.72 0.31 -20.47
C ARG A 136 -12.50 -1.15 -20.83
N ARG A 137 -13.45 -1.76 -21.53
CA ARG A 137 -13.24 -3.07 -22.13
C ARG A 137 -12.04 -3.02 -23.06
N TYR A 138 -11.15 -3.98 -22.93
CA TYR A 138 -10.05 -4.15 -23.87
C TYR A 138 -10.59 -4.67 -25.21
N VAL A 139 -10.20 -4.01 -26.30
CA VAL A 139 -10.53 -4.41 -27.66
C VAL A 139 -9.24 -4.65 -28.41
N THR A 140 -9.05 -5.88 -28.87
CA THR A 140 -7.91 -6.31 -29.66
C THR A 140 -7.84 -5.51 -30.96
N ASN A 141 -6.66 -4.98 -31.26
CA ASN A 141 -6.32 -4.33 -32.52
C ASN A 141 -4.80 -4.40 -32.72
N PRO A 142 -4.28 -5.47 -33.36
CA PRO A 142 -2.84 -5.68 -33.50
C PRO A 142 -2.14 -4.54 -34.27
N GLU A 143 -2.81 -3.95 -35.26
CA GLU A 143 -2.30 -2.82 -36.05
C GLU A 143 -2.11 -1.55 -35.21
N ALA A 144 -2.89 -1.40 -34.14
CA ALA A 144 -2.76 -0.31 -33.17
C ALA A 144 -1.97 -0.71 -31.90
N GLY A 145 -1.20 -1.80 -31.95
CA GLY A 145 -0.39 -2.27 -30.82
C GLY A 145 -1.20 -2.89 -29.68
N LYS A 146 -2.42 -3.37 -29.95
CA LYS A 146 -3.28 -4.07 -28.99
C LYS A 146 -3.38 -5.57 -29.34
N PRO A 147 -2.45 -6.42 -28.87
CA PRO A 147 -2.41 -7.83 -29.24
C PRO A 147 -3.60 -8.63 -28.67
N VAL A 148 -3.78 -9.85 -29.19
CA VAL A 148 -4.68 -10.81 -28.55
C VAL A 148 -4.09 -11.20 -27.20
N LEU A 149 -4.87 -11.08 -26.13
CA LEU A 149 -4.46 -11.45 -24.78
C LEU A 149 -4.96 -12.85 -24.45
N GLU A 150 -4.07 -13.66 -23.87
CA GLU A 150 -4.37 -15.03 -23.46
C GLU A 150 -5.02 -15.04 -22.08
N PHE A 151 -6.10 -15.80 -21.93
CA PHE A 151 -6.73 -16.07 -20.64
C PHE A 151 -5.80 -16.94 -19.74
N PRO A 152 -5.98 -16.91 -18.40
CA PRO A 152 -5.19 -17.73 -17.50
C PRO A 152 -5.34 -19.22 -17.83
N THR A 153 -4.24 -19.96 -17.72
CA THR A 153 -4.24 -21.43 -17.90
C THR A 153 -4.88 -22.13 -16.70
N GLN A 154 -5.32 -23.37 -16.87
CA GLN A 154 -5.84 -24.18 -15.75
C GLN A 154 -4.80 -24.35 -14.65
N GLU A 155 -3.53 -24.58 -15.01
CA GLU A 155 -2.44 -24.68 -14.03
C GLU A 155 -2.30 -23.41 -13.17
N LEU A 156 -2.44 -22.23 -13.78
CA LEU A 156 -2.40 -20.97 -13.04
C LEU A 156 -3.62 -20.79 -12.13
N ILE A 157 -4.78 -21.28 -12.55
CA ILE A 157 -6.00 -21.29 -11.73
C ILE A 157 -5.82 -22.22 -10.51
N ASP A 158 -5.23 -23.40 -10.71
CA ASP A 158 -4.99 -24.38 -9.65
C ASP A 158 -3.94 -23.88 -8.63
N GLN A 159 -2.99 -23.06 -9.09
CA GLN A 159 -1.93 -22.45 -8.26
C GLN A 159 -2.26 -21.02 -7.81
N MET A 160 -3.52 -20.61 -7.92
CA MET A 160 -3.92 -19.24 -7.66
C MET A 160 -3.63 -18.85 -6.19
N PRO A 161 -2.97 -17.70 -5.95
CA PRO A 161 -2.61 -17.31 -4.60
C PRO A 161 -3.86 -17.02 -3.74
N ASP A 162 -3.78 -17.41 -2.47
CA ASP A 162 -4.85 -17.16 -1.50
C ASP A 162 -4.89 -15.69 -1.09
N ILE A 163 -6.06 -15.06 -1.22
CA ILE A 163 -6.28 -13.68 -0.81
C ILE A 163 -6.63 -13.56 0.68
N THR A 164 -7.07 -14.64 1.33
CA THR A 164 -7.52 -14.64 2.72
C THR A 164 -6.52 -14.00 3.68
N PRO A 165 -5.20 -14.30 3.60
CA PRO A 165 -4.20 -13.67 4.46
C PRO A 165 -4.18 -12.16 4.35
N GLN A 166 -4.65 -11.56 3.25
CA GLN A 166 -4.68 -10.12 3.03
C GLN A 166 -5.86 -9.43 3.74
N VAL A 167 -6.89 -10.19 4.13
CA VAL A 167 -8.13 -9.67 4.72
C VAL A 167 -8.40 -10.21 6.13
N ILE A 168 -7.54 -11.07 6.66
CA ILE A 168 -7.53 -11.44 8.07
C ILE A 168 -7.08 -10.23 8.92
N PRO A 169 -7.89 -9.79 9.91
CA PRO A 169 -7.48 -8.75 10.83
C PRO A 169 -6.27 -9.14 11.68
N HIS A 170 -5.43 -8.17 12.04
CA HIS A 170 -4.44 -8.41 13.09
C HIS A 170 -5.14 -8.56 14.44
N SER A 171 -4.60 -9.42 15.29
CA SER A 171 -5.04 -9.58 16.67
C SER A 171 -4.75 -8.32 17.50
N PRO A 172 -5.49 -8.08 18.60
CA PRO A 172 -5.20 -6.98 19.51
C PRO A 172 -3.75 -6.98 20.04
N ASP A 173 -3.19 -8.17 20.30
CA ASP A 173 -1.82 -8.31 20.84
C ASP A 173 -0.76 -7.93 19.79
N GLU A 174 -0.93 -8.34 18.54
CA GLU A 174 -0.06 -7.90 17.43
C GLU A 174 -0.09 -6.38 17.27
N ILE A 175 -1.28 -5.79 17.34
CA ILE A 175 -1.46 -4.34 17.21
C ILE A 175 -0.76 -3.61 18.37
N ALA A 176 -0.92 -4.10 19.60
CA ALA A 176 -0.25 -3.54 20.76
C ALA A 176 1.29 -3.64 20.62
N ALA A 177 1.81 -4.75 20.10
CA ALA A 177 3.24 -4.91 19.82
C ALA A 177 3.73 -3.91 18.77
N PHE A 178 3.01 -3.71 17.66
CA PHE A 178 3.35 -2.69 16.65
C PHE A 178 3.39 -1.28 17.25
N MET A 179 2.44 -0.97 18.13
CA MET A 179 2.40 0.32 18.82
C MET A 179 3.57 0.50 19.81
N GLN A 180 3.97 -0.56 20.53
CA GLN A 180 5.09 -0.48 21.48
C GLN A 180 6.43 -0.28 20.78
N ILE A 181 6.64 -0.89 19.61
CA ILE A 181 7.85 -0.70 18.80
C ILE A 181 8.05 0.78 18.43
N LEU A 182 6.97 1.55 18.19
CA LEU A 182 7.05 3.00 17.99
C LEU A 182 7.64 3.72 19.20
N VAL A 183 7.13 3.39 20.39
CA VAL A 183 7.48 4.08 21.64
C VAL A 183 8.93 3.79 21.99
N VAL A 184 9.37 2.53 21.86
CA VAL A 184 10.76 2.15 22.10
C VAL A 184 11.71 2.77 21.07
N GLY A 185 11.33 2.80 19.78
CA GLY A 185 12.10 3.46 18.73
C GLY A 185 12.26 4.97 18.94
N ALA A 186 11.23 5.65 19.44
CA ALA A 186 11.27 7.07 19.80
C ALA A 186 12.17 7.36 21.02
N HIS A 187 12.22 6.44 21.99
CA HIS A 187 13.12 6.54 23.15
C HIS A 187 14.59 6.23 22.85
N ILE A 188 14.88 5.47 21.78
CA ILE A 188 16.26 5.22 21.35
C ILE A 188 16.83 6.44 20.62
N GLN A 189 16.05 7.13 19.79
CA GLN A 189 16.52 8.35 19.10
C GLN A 189 16.80 9.52 20.06
N THR A 190 16.05 9.64 21.16
CA THR A 190 16.30 10.67 22.19
C THR A 190 17.57 10.41 23.01
N ASN A 191 18.07 9.17 23.08
CA ASN A 191 19.28 8.83 23.83
C ASN A 191 20.60 8.95 23.04
N ILE A 192 20.55 9.16 21.72
CA ILE A 192 21.77 9.36 20.90
C ILE A 192 22.25 10.82 20.93
N TYR A 193 21.36 11.79 21.18
CA TYR A 193 21.73 13.22 21.25
C TYR A 193 22.17 13.71 22.64
N ASN A 194 22.12 12.88 23.69
CA ASN A 194 22.49 13.27 25.06
C ASN A 194 23.80 12.67 25.59
N LYS A 195 24.67 12.16 24.71
CA LYS A 195 26.08 11.88 25.06
C LYS A 195 27.02 12.80 24.31
N ALA A 196 26.94 14.10 24.60
CA ALA A 196 28.11 14.96 24.49
C ALA A 196 28.99 14.72 25.73
N PRO A 197 30.23 14.22 25.60
CA PRO A 197 31.14 14.15 26.74
C PRO A 197 31.51 15.58 27.18
N GLN A 198 31.25 15.87 28.46
CA GLN A 198 31.74 17.06 29.11
C GLN A 198 33.27 17.07 29.20
N SER A 199 33.82 18.27 29.06
CA SER A 199 35.12 18.78 29.53
C SER A 199 36.39 18.45 28.73
N VAL A 200 36.96 19.49 28.09
CA VAL A 200 38.30 20.01 28.42
C VAL A 200 38.29 21.54 28.23
N LYS A 201 38.86 22.28 29.19
CA LYS A 201 39.01 23.75 29.17
C LYS A 201 40.14 24.23 28.25
N SER A 202 40.02 25.50 27.89
CA SER A 202 40.87 26.39 27.11
C SER A 202 42.35 26.51 27.54
N ALA A 203 43.22 26.54 26.54
CA ALA A 203 44.28 27.53 26.29
C ALA A 203 44.20 27.74 24.75
N TYR A 204 44.28 28.90 24.13
CA TYR A 204 45.35 29.90 24.07
C TYR A 204 44.73 31.21 23.55
N GLU A 205 45.11 32.33 24.15
CA GLU A 205 44.86 33.69 23.64
C GLU A 205 45.74 34.01 22.42
N GLN A 206 45.42 35.16 21.80
CA GLN A 206 46.19 35.96 20.83
C GLN A 206 46.03 35.50 19.37
N GLU A 207 45.58 36.31 18.40
CA GLU A 207 45.88 37.72 18.12
C GLU A 207 44.76 38.36 17.25
N GLY A 208 44.75 39.69 17.14
CA GLY A 208 43.55 40.47 16.82
C GLY A 208 43.31 40.94 15.37
N VAL A 209 42.09 41.50 15.21
CA VAL A 209 41.67 42.61 14.32
C VAL A 209 41.55 42.31 12.79
N PRO A 210 40.66 42.96 11.98
CA PRO A 210 39.40 43.67 12.25
C PRO A 210 38.17 43.12 11.46
N VAL A 211 37.01 43.60 11.90
CA VAL A 211 35.70 43.57 11.23
C VAL A 211 35.76 44.25 9.86
N ILE A 212 35.26 43.57 8.82
CA ILE A 212 34.82 44.21 7.56
C ILE A 212 33.34 43.89 7.36
N GLN A 213 32.50 44.88 7.61
CA GLN A 213 31.14 44.94 7.08
C GLN A 213 31.23 45.11 5.55
N ARG A 214 30.57 44.21 4.80
CA ARG A 214 30.14 44.51 3.43
C ARG A 214 28.68 44.13 3.25
N LYS A 215 27.84 45.16 3.05
CA LYS A 215 26.46 45.08 2.57
C LYS A 215 26.45 44.82 1.05
N LEU A 216 25.58 43.88 0.64
CA LEU A 216 24.73 43.81 -0.57
C LEU A 216 25.40 43.86 -1.97
N PRO A 217 24.80 43.23 -3.00
CA PRO A 217 23.63 43.82 -3.68
C PRO A 217 22.49 42.85 -4.06
N PHE A 218 21.31 43.47 -4.17
CA PHE A 218 19.99 43.04 -4.69
C PHE A 218 19.02 42.38 -3.71
#